data_AF-A0AA95FH57-F1
#
_entry.id   AF-A0AA95FH57-F1
#
_cell.length_a   1.000
_cell.length_b   1.000
_cell.length_c   1.000
_cell.angle_alpha   90.00
_cell.angle_beta   90.00
_cell.angle_gamma   90.00
#
_symmetry.space_group_name_H-M   'P 1'
#
loop_
_entity.id
_entity.type
_entity.pdbx_description
1 polymer ?
#
loop_
_entity_poly.entity_id
_entity_poly.type
_entity_poly.pdbx_seq_one_letter_code
_entity_poly.pdbx_strand_id
1 'polypeptide(L)'
;MNFIKYKIEKGDTLESIAQKREVSVKELVAFHNENCGVTNIIIGSEIPLQLNFLIVKAADKKEVSQQERDQLDYKARYRCEQVNISRINNEVITLSAVTYSEYLLKQDDHHQNIFEVKLVDTSFSVDPVMYKQGFEFAVNLEKLRTPVLFRTNSSGTIDEIYNKEELNLRWKNFRDNELKKDPVYNQLFSQAPEQAKDLVNTGDKEFSSAPDFAKTLDKNLFFHIMFRAFQGGDLKDFDLNQMSQVFPNIQLHTHVVKSLVREDDEVEVYRLVGSLDKNKISAGALEKMYDEIYKPMIKYSFTEFDYIYRINYTIEKKSGFLLEGRAAISEKIKNNYEILTEYNIKRVEL
;
A
#
# COMPACT_ATOMS: atom_id res chain seq x y z
N MET A 1 -20.96 -1.64 21.28
CA MET A 1 -20.10 -0.43 21.23
C MET A 1 -18.65 -0.90 21.16
N ASN A 2 -17.85 -0.38 20.25
CA ASN A 2 -16.42 -0.69 20.17
C ASN A 2 -15.64 0.22 21.14
N PHE A 3 -14.78 -0.38 21.95
CA PHE A 3 -13.88 0.32 22.86
C PHE A 3 -12.47 -0.23 22.69
N ILE A 4 -11.47 0.58 23.04
CA ILE A 4 -10.06 0.17 23.03
C ILE A 4 -9.47 0.34 24.43
N LYS A 5 -8.46 -0.47 24.75
CA LYS A 5 -7.62 -0.28 25.93
C LYS A 5 -6.48 0.67 25.56
N TYR A 6 -6.60 1.92 25.97
CA TYR A 6 -5.53 2.91 25.87
C TYR A 6 -4.50 2.61 26.97
N LYS A 7 -3.25 2.34 26.59
CA LYS A 7 -2.16 2.14 27.56
C LYS A 7 -1.73 3.50 28.12
N ILE A 8 -1.70 3.65 29.44
CA ILE A 8 -1.30 4.90 30.08
C ILE A 8 0.23 5.03 29.97
N GLU A 9 0.70 6.16 29.46
CA GLU A 9 2.13 6.46 29.33
C GLU A 9 2.63 7.36 30.47
N LYS A 10 3.95 7.39 30.69
CA LYS A 10 4.56 8.21 31.74
C LYS A 10 4.31 9.70 31.44
N GLY A 11 3.55 10.36 32.31
CA GLY A 11 3.19 11.78 32.17
C GLY A 11 1.79 12.02 31.59
N ASP A 12 1.05 10.97 31.26
CA ASP A 12 -0.37 11.13 30.93
C ASP A 12 -1.19 11.54 32.18
N THR A 13 -2.16 12.42 31.98
CA THR A 13 -3.19 12.78 32.96
C THR A 13 -4.57 12.51 32.36
N LEU A 14 -5.63 12.54 33.18
CA LEU A 14 -6.99 12.40 32.66
C LEU A 14 -7.31 13.52 31.66
N GLU A 15 -6.83 14.74 31.92
CA GLU A 15 -6.97 15.91 31.05
C GLU A 15 -6.25 15.71 29.72
N SER A 16 -4.99 15.25 29.75
CA SER A 16 -4.21 15.09 28.52
C SER A 16 -4.81 13.99 27.63
N ILE A 17 -5.30 12.90 28.23
CA ILE A 17 -5.98 11.82 27.50
C ILE A 17 -7.33 12.28 26.97
N ALA A 18 -8.11 13.01 27.76
CA ALA A 18 -9.41 13.54 27.36
C ALA A 18 -9.27 14.52 26.18
N GLN A 19 -8.27 15.41 26.24
CA GLN A 19 -7.96 16.36 25.17
C GLN A 19 -7.53 15.64 23.88
N LYS A 20 -6.63 14.65 23.95
CA LYS A 20 -6.22 13.81 22.80
C LYS A 20 -7.41 13.10 22.13
N ARG A 21 -8.51 12.93 22.86
CA ARG A 21 -9.70 12.19 22.42
C ARG A 21 -10.91 13.09 22.16
N GLU A 22 -10.75 14.40 22.31
CA GLU A 22 -11.83 15.40 22.14
C GLU A 22 -13.09 15.10 22.99
N VAL A 23 -12.90 14.55 24.19
CA VAL A 23 -13.98 14.31 25.16
C VAL A 23 -13.72 15.08 26.45
N SER A 24 -14.75 15.26 27.28
CA SER A 24 -14.52 15.77 28.63
C SER A 24 -13.90 14.69 29.52
N VAL A 25 -13.13 15.11 30.54
CA VAL A 25 -12.61 14.20 31.57
C VAL A 25 -13.73 13.39 32.23
N LYS A 26 -14.89 14.03 32.45
CA LYS A 26 -16.06 13.39 33.03
C LYS A 26 -16.59 12.25 32.15
N GLU A 27 -16.69 12.47 30.84
CA GLU A 27 -17.10 11.43 29.88
C GLU A 27 -16.07 10.31 29.77
N LEU A 28 -14.77 10.66 29.75
CA LEU A 28 -13.68 9.69 29.73
C LEU A 28 -13.74 8.75 30.94
N VAL A 29 -13.89 9.31 32.14
CA VAL A 29 -13.97 8.55 33.39
C VAL A 29 -15.26 7.74 33.48
N ALA A 30 -16.41 8.32 33.12
CA ALA A 30 -17.68 7.61 33.11
C ALA A 30 -17.64 6.40 32.18
N PHE A 31 -17.18 6.60 30.94
CA PHE A 31 -17.06 5.52 29.96
C PHE A 31 -16.09 4.43 30.43
N HIS A 32 -14.95 4.80 31.03
CA HIS A 32 -14.04 3.83 31.60
C HIS A 32 -14.71 3.00 32.71
N ASN A 33 -15.31 3.68 33.70
CA ASN A 33 -15.91 3.07 34.89
C ASN A 33 -17.07 2.14 34.54
N GLU A 34 -17.84 2.46 33.50
CA GLU A 34 -18.91 1.60 32.98
C GLU A 34 -18.38 0.29 32.37
N ASN A 35 -17.10 0.24 31.98
CA ASN A 35 -16.55 -0.86 31.17
C ASN A 35 -15.32 -1.57 31.79
N CYS A 36 -14.73 -1.08 32.89
CA CYS A 36 -13.40 -1.50 33.38
C CYS A 36 -13.38 -2.62 34.43
N GLY A 37 -14.54 -3.03 34.95
CA GLY A 37 -14.64 -3.93 36.10
C GLY A 37 -14.26 -3.23 37.42
N VAL A 38 -14.72 -3.79 38.54
CA VAL A 38 -14.73 -3.13 39.87
C VAL A 38 -13.34 -2.71 40.36
N THR A 39 -12.30 -3.44 40.02
CA THR A 39 -10.92 -3.19 40.49
C THR A 39 -10.21 -2.05 39.77
N ASN A 40 -10.76 -1.56 38.67
CA ASN A 40 -10.14 -0.54 37.82
C ASN A 40 -10.91 0.79 37.83
N ILE A 41 -11.92 0.92 38.70
CA ILE A 41 -12.74 2.13 38.78
C ILE A 41 -11.87 3.32 39.22
N ILE A 42 -12.05 4.43 38.52
CA ILE A 42 -11.43 5.71 38.86
C ILE A 42 -12.40 6.49 39.73
N ILE A 43 -11.95 6.82 40.95
CA ILE A 43 -12.69 7.62 41.92
C ILE A 43 -11.81 8.82 42.26
N GLY A 44 -12.15 9.99 41.72
CA GLY A 44 -11.40 11.24 41.92
C GLY A 44 -10.97 11.91 40.61
N SER A 45 -10.04 12.85 40.72
CA SER A 45 -9.53 13.67 39.61
C SER A 45 -8.21 13.17 39.01
N GLU A 46 -7.66 12.06 39.51
CA GLU A 46 -6.35 11.55 39.11
C GLU A 46 -6.42 10.08 38.69
N ILE A 47 -5.47 9.66 37.85
CA ILE A 47 -5.32 8.27 37.43
C ILE A 47 -4.73 7.47 38.60
N PRO A 48 -5.41 6.41 39.10
CA PRO A 48 -4.86 5.58 40.17
C PRO A 48 -3.54 4.91 39.77
N LEU A 49 -2.55 4.87 40.67
CA LEU A 49 -1.20 4.35 40.40
C LEU A 49 -1.17 2.91 39.87
N GLN A 50 -2.13 2.08 40.28
CA GLN A 50 -2.25 0.69 39.85
C GLN A 50 -2.82 0.53 38.43
N LEU A 51 -3.34 1.60 37.84
CA LEU A 51 -4.06 1.56 36.58
C LEU A 51 -3.08 1.75 35.41
N ASN A 52 -2.88 0.68 34.63
CA ASN A 52 -1.98 0.69 33.47
C ASN A 52 -2.69 0.98 32.14
N PHE A 53 -4.03 1.04 32.14
CA PHE A 53 -4.83 1.32 30.95
C PHE A 53 -6.14 2.04 31.27
N LEU A 54 -6.65 2.79 30.30
CA LEU A 54 -8.03 3.28 30.26
C LEU A 54 -8.83 2.54 29.20
N ILE A 55 -10.11 2.37 29.44
CA ILE A 55 -11.07 1.92 28.45
C ILE A 55 -11.70 3.17 27.89
N VAL A 56 -11.45 3.40 26.61
CA VAL A 56 -11.92 4.60 25.92
C VAL A 56 -12.81 4.19 24.77
N LYS A 57 -13.81 5.02 24.48
CA LYS A 57 -14.64 4.86 23.28
C LYS A 57 -13.67 4.83 22.09
N ALA A 58 -13.81 3.86 21.20
CA ALA A 58 -13.10 3.95 19.93
C ALA A 58 -13.53 5.29 19.31
N ALA A 59 -12.58 6.16 18.99
CA ALA A 59 -12.90 7.42 18.33
C ALA A 59 -13.79 7.10 17.13
N ASP A 60 -14.96 7.75 17.05
CA ASP A 60 -15.72 7.74 15.82
C ASP A 60 -14.74 8.31 14.78
N LYS A 61 -14.31 7.50 13.82
CA LYS A 61 -13.45 7.96 12.73
C LYS A 61 -14.17 9.15 12.11
N LYS A 62 -13.69 10.37 12.36
CA LYS A 62 -14.26 11.55 11.73
C LYS A 62 -14.02 11.35 10.24
N GLU A 63 -15.09 11.05 9.51
CA GLU A 63 -15.07 11.28 8.07
C GLU A 63 -14.71 12.74 7.87
N VAL A 64 -13.72 12.99 7.02
CA VAL A 64 -13.40 14.36 6.62
C VAL A 64 -14.61 14.90 5.88
N SER A 65 -15.20 15.95 6.44
CA SER A 65 -16.37 16.60 5.89
C SER A 65 -16.05 17.14 4.49
N GLN A 66 -17.08 17.33 3.66
CA GLN A 66 -16.90 17.92 2.33
C GLN A 66 -16.19 19.30 2.42
N GLN A 67 -16.46 20.06 3.48
CA GLN A 67 -15.83 21.37 3.74
C GLN A 67 -14.31 21.29 3.99
N GLU A 68 -13.82 20.21 4.58
CA GLU A 68 -12.38 20.00 4.80
C GLU A 68 -11.71 19.47 3.52
N ARG A 69 -12.42 18.73 2.66
CA ARG A 69 -11.92 18.36 1.32
C ARG A 69 -11.81 19.56 0.39
N ASP A 70 -12.74 20.52 0.52
CA ASP A 70 -12.75 21.73 -0.29
C ASP A 70 -11.58 22.69 0.08
N GLN A 71 -10.88 22.44 1.20
CA GLN A 71 -9.66 23.17 1.60
C GLN A 71 -8.39 22.57 0.99
N LEU A 72 -8.47 21.42 0.29
CA LEU A 72 -7.33 20.81 -0.36
C LEU A 72 -7.06 21.43 -1.73
N ASP A 73 -5.83 21.91 -1.93
CA ASP A 73 -5.39 22.46 -3.21
C ASP A 73 -4.58 21.44 -4.01
N TYR A 74 -4.66 21.54 -5.33
CA TYR A 74 -3.75 20.79 -6.20
C TYR A 74 -2.32 21.27 -6.02
N LYS A 75 -1.43 20.37 -5.57
CA LYS A 75 -0.01 20.69 -5.34
C LYS A 75 0.93 20.00 -6.33
N ALA A 76 0.53 18.88 -6.92
CA ALA A 76 1.35 18.19 -7.92
C ALA A 76 0.54 17.36 -8.91
N ARG A 77 1.08 17.25 -10.13
CA ARG A 77 0.67 16.30 -11.17
C ARG A 77 1.84 15.36 -11.42
N TYR A 78 1.57 14.06 -11.46
CA TYR A 78 2.57 13.03 -11.70
C TYR A 78 2.23 12.20 -12.92
N ARG A 79 3.21 11.99 -13.79
CA ARG A 79 3.13 11.03 -14.89
C ARG A 79 4.02 9.85 -14.61
N CYS A 80 3.46 8.67 -14.84
CA CYS A 80 4.09 7.40 -14.51
C CYS A 80 4.13 6.51 -15.75
N GLU A 81 5.21 5.76 -15.88
CA GLU A 81 5.41 4.72 -16.88
C GLU A 81 5.84 3.44 -16.16
N GLN A 82 5.11 2.35 -16.35
CA GLN A 82 5.46 1.03 -15.84
C GLN A 82 5.68 0.07 -17.00
N VAL A 83 6.83 -0.60 -17.02
CA VAL A 83 7.15 -1.67 -17.95
C VAL A 83 7.23 -2.98 -17.18
N ASN A 84 6.40 -3.95 -17.54
CA ASN A 84 6.44 -5.30 -17.00
C ASN A 84 6.82 -6.28 -18.10
N ILE A 85 7.89 -7.03 -17.88
CA ILE A 85 8.41 -8.02 -18.84
C ILE A 85 8.53 -9.36 -18.12
N SER A 86 8.09 -10.44 -18.77
CA SER A 86 8.54 -11.78 -18.43
C SER A 86 9.31 -12.39 -19.59
N ARG A 87 10.40 -13.11 -19.30
CA ARG A 87 11.22 -13.76 -20.33
C ARG A 87 11.76 -15.11 -19.89
N ILE A 88 11.94 -16.00 -20.86
CA ILE A 88 12.57 -17.31 -20.72
C ILE A 88 13.97 -17.28 -21.34
N ASN A 89 14.92 -17.92 -20.67
CA ASN A 89 16.32 -18.08 -21.11
C ASN A 89 17.02 -16.75 -21.45
N ASN A 90 16.64 -15.66 -20.79
CA ASN A 90 17.10 -14.29 -21.05
C ASN A 90 16.83 -13.75 -22.47
N GLU A 91 16.10 -14.48 -23.32
CA GLU A 91 15.95 -14.17 -24.75
C GLU A 91 14.48 -14.04 -25.17
N VAL A 92 13.64 -15.02 -24.81
CA VAL A 92 12.27 -15.11 -25.31
C VAL A 92 11.34 -14.34 -24.38
N ILE A 93 10.87 -13.18 -24.82
CA ILE A 93 9.84 -12.42 -24.11
C ILE A 93 8.51 -13.16 -24.20
N THR A 94 7.92 -13.47 -23.05
CA THR A 94 6.62 -14.15 -22.92
C THR A 94 5.49 -13.19 -22.57
N LEU A 95 5.82 -12.03 -22.00
CA LEU A 95 4.91 -10.92 -21.75
C LEU A 95 5.71 -9.62 -21.83
N SER A 96 5.15 -8.62 -22.51
CA SER A 96 5.60 -7.23 -22.43
C SER A 96 4.39 -6.34 -22.27
N ALA A 97 4.29 -5.62 -21.15
CA ALA A 97 3.23 -4.67 -20.90
C ALA A 97 3.81 -3.31 -20.53
N VAL A 98 3.28 -2.25 -21.12
CA VAL A 98 3.61 -0.86 -20.76
C VAL A 98 2.33 -0.17 -20.31
N THR A 99 2.32 0.39 -19.11
CA THR A 99 1.21 1.15 -18.55
C THR A 99 1.63 2.59 -18.29
N TYR A 100 0.83 3.53 -18.76
CA TYR A 100 0.96 4.94 -18.44
C TYR A 100 -0.17 5.36 -17.49
N SER A 101 0.16 6.19 -16.52
CA SER A 101 -0.80 6.71 -15.54
C SER A 101 -0.50 8.17 -15.20
N GLU A 102 -1.55 8.99 -15.08
CA GLU A 102 -1.46 10.35 -14.57
C GLU A 102 -2.23 10.46 -13.25
N TYR A 103 -1.55 10.95 -12.21
CA TYR A 103 -2.12 11.17 -10.88
C TYR A 103 -2.11 12.66 -10.54
N LEU A 104 -3.20 13.13 -9.93
CA LEU A 104 -3.26 14.43 -9.27
C LEU A 104 -3.18 14.25 -7.76
N LEU A 105 -2.33 15.06 -7.14
CA LEU A 105 -2.16 15.13 -5.69
C LEU A 105 -2.69 16.47 -5.20
N LYS A 106 -3.62 16.40 -4.23
CA LYS A 106 -3.96 17.54 -3.39
C LYS A 106 -3.42 17.35 -1.98
N GLN A 107 -3.13 18.46 -1.32
CA GLN A 107 -2.68 18.51 0.05
C GLN A 107 -3.19 19.81 0.71
N ASP A 108 -3.42 19.75 2.01
CA ASP A 108 -3.72 20.93 2.81
C ASP A 108 -2.42 21.69 3.17
N ASP A 109 -2.45 23.02 3.09
CA ASP A 109 -1.36 23.88 3.55
C ASP A 109 -1.24 23.90 5.08
N HIS A 110 -2.31 23.60 5.80
CA HIS A 110 -2.35 23.59 7.27
C HIS A 110 -2.02 22.21 7.89
N HIS A 111 -2.40 21.11 7.22
CA HIS A 111 -2.12 19.74 7.66
C HIS A 111 -1.16 19.04 6.69
N GLN A 112 0.15 19.17 6.95
CA GLN A 112 1.22 18.68 6.08
C GLN A 112 1.21 17.17 5.76
N ASN A 113 0.36 16.36 6.38
CA ASN A 113 0.33 14.91 6.17
C ASN A 113 -1.00 14.37 5.59
N ILE A 114 -1.95 15.22 5.23
CA ILE A 114 -3.23 14.79 4.62
C ILE A 114 -3.18 14.97 3.11
N PHE A 115 -3.46 13.90 2.38
CA PHE A 115 -3.35 13.87 0.93
C PHE A 115 -4.61 13.29 0.28
N GLU A 116 -5.06 13.93 -0.80
CA GLU A 116 -6.00 13.32 -1.74
C GLU A 116 -5.27 12.97 -3.04
N VAL A 117 -5.33 11.70 -3.44
CA VAL A 117 -4.77 11.25 -4.72
C VAL A 117 -5.87 10.75 -5.63
N LYS A 118 -5.86 11.21 -6.87
CA LYS A 118 -6.78 10.80 -7.93
C LYS A 118 -6.03 10.32 -9.17
N LEU A 119 -6.36 9.13 -9.67
CA LEU A 119 -5.96 8.68 -11.01
C LEU A 119 -6.85 9.40 -12.04
N VAL A 120 -6.26 10.22 -12.91
CA VAL A 120 -7.00 11.04 -13.89
C VAL A 120 -6.88 10.55 -15.32
N ASP A 121 -5.78 9.87 -15.66
CA ASP A 121 -5.58 9.25 -16.96
C ASP A 121 -4.82 7.93 -16.81
N THR A 122 -5.15 6.96 -17.65
CA THR A 122 -4.42 5.71 -17.74
C THR A 122 -4.62 5.03 -19.09
N SER A 123 -3.54 4.50 -19.64
CA SER A 123 -3.54 3.70 -20.84
C SER A 123 -2.51 2.59 -20.71
N PHE A 124 -2.64 1.54 -21.51
CA PHE A 124 -1.65 0.47 -21.54
C PHE A 124 -1.55 -0.15 -22.92
N SER A 125 -0.42 -0.82 -23.14
CA SER A 125 -0.19 -1.75 -24.25
C SER A 125 0.30 -3.06 -23.66
N VAL A 126 -0.11 -4.18 -24.26
CA VAL A 126 0.33 -5.51 -23.82
C VAL A 126 0.47 -6.44 -25.00
N ASP A 127 1.55 -7.20 -25.00
CA ASP A 127 1.84 -8.29 -25.92
C ASP A 127 2.21 -9.55 -25.12
N PRO A 128 1.66 -10.73 -25.45
CA PRO A 128 0.63 -11.00 -26.46
C PRO A 128 -0.74 -10.38 -26.18
N VAL A 129 -1.50 -10.07 -27.24
CA VAL A 129 -2.81 -9.38 -27.16
C VAL A 129 -3.86 -10.14 -26.36
N MET A 130 -3.69 -11.46 -26.19
CA MET A 130 -4.60 -12.30 -25.39
C MET A 130 -4.70 -11.86 -23.93
N TYR A 131 -3.68 -11.18 -23.40
CA TYR A 131 -3.70 -10.65 -22.03
C TYR A 131 -4.47 -9.33 -21.89
N LYS A 132 -4.85 -8.70 -23.01
CA LYS A 132 -5.48 -7.36 -23.01
C LYS A 132 -6.69 -7.27 -22.09
N GLN A 133 -7.62 -8.23 -22.16
CA GLN A 133 -8.83 -8.22 -21.34
C GLN A 133 -8.52 -8.27 -19.83
N GLY A 134 -7.50 -9.05 -19.44
CA GLY A 134 -7.06 -9.10 -18.04
C GLY A 134 -6.50 -7.76 -17.53
N PHE A 135 -5.79 -7.02 -18.39
CA PHE A 135 -5.31 -5.68 -18.08
C PHE A 135 -6.45 -4.64 -18.03
N GLU A 136 -7.44 -4.72 -18.93
CA GLU A 136 -8.64 -3.87 -18.88
C GLU A 136 -9.38 -4.05 -17.56
N PHE A 137 -9.54 -5.30 -17.13
CA PHE A 137 -10.13 -5.65 -15.84
C PHE A 137 -9.32 -5.07 -14.67
N ALA A 138 -8.00 -5.20 -14.68
CA ALA A 138 -7.12 -4.65 -13.64
C ALA A 138 -7.20 -3.11 -13.55
N VAL A 139 -7.26 -2.41 -14.69
CA VAL A 139 -7.45 -0.95 -14.76
C VAL A 139 -8.79 -0.53 -14.14
N ASN A 140 -9.86 -1.29 -14.39
CA ASN A 140 -11.16 -1.01 -13.79
C ASN A 140 -11.12 -1.13 -12.26
N LEU A 141 -10.44 -2.15 -11.72
CA LEU A 141 -10.23 -2.29 -10.28
C LEU A 141 -9.41 -1.14 -9.69
N GLU A 142 -8.37 -0.69 -10.40
CA GLU A 142 -7.53 0.42 -9.93
C GLU A 142 -8.31 1.73 -9.81
N LYS A 143 -9.22 2.01 -10.76
CA LYS A 143 -10.08 3.18 -10.72
C LYS A 143 -10.96 3.23 -9.47
N LEU A 144 -11.39 2.09 -8.93
CA LEU A 144 -12.22 2.03 -7.72
C LEU A 144 -11.49 2.57 -6.49
N ARG A 145 -10.15 2.47 -6.48
CA ARG A 145 -9.30 2.90 -5.36
C ARG A 145 -9.13 4.41 -5.27
N THR A 146 -9.53 5.17 -6.30
CA THR A 146 -9.31 6.62 -6.35
C THR A 146 -10.58 7.40 -6.73
N PRO A 147 -10.76 8.66 -6.25
CA PRO A 147 -9.89 9.36 -5.31
C PRO A 147 -9.87 8.70 -3.92
N VAL A 148 -8.70 8.74 -3.27
CA VAL A 148 -8.47 8.32 -1.89
C VAL A 148 -7.91 9.48 -1.10
N LEU A 149 -8.47 9.70 0.09
CA LEU A 149 -8.06 10.71 1.04
C LEU A 149 -7.47 10.01 2.28
N PHE A 150 -6.20 10.26 2.57
CA PHE A 150 -5.46 9.53 3.59
C PHE A 150 -4.45 10.41 4.33
N ARG A 151 -3.99 9.92 5.49
CA ARG A 151 -2.83 10.44 6.20
C ARG A 151 -1.70 9.42 6.23
N THR A 152 -0.47 9.90 6.13
CA THR A 152 0.73 9.09 6.33
C THR A 152 1.34 9.33 7.71
N ASN A 153 1.85 8.28 8.34
CA ASN A 153 2.63 8.39 9.57
C ASN A 153 4.14 8.52 9.26
N SER A 154 4.95 8.69 10.32
CA SER A 154 6.41 8.84 10.25
C SER A 154 7.18 7.63 9.71
N SER A 155 6.50 6.49 9.49
CA SER A 155 7.10 5.29 8.88
C SER A 155 6.88 5.22 7.36
N GLY A 156 6.22 6.21 6.77
CA GLY A 156 5.86 6.19 5.34
C GLY A 156 4.79 5.14 5.04
N THR A 157 3.87 4.92 5.98
CA THR A 157 2.69 4.07 5.79
C THR A 157 1.43 4.85 6.08
N ILE A 158 0.31 4.44 5.47
CA ILE A 158 -1.00 5.03 5.75
C ILE A 158 -1.48 4.57 7.12
N ASP A 159 -1.77 5.51 8.01
CA ASP A 159 -2.40 5.22 9.30
C ASP A 159 -3.92 5.47 9.28
N GLU A 160 -4.39 6.36 8.41
CA GLU A 160 -5.79 6.75 8.32
C GLU A 160 -6.27 6.95 6.88
N ILE A 161 -7.48 6.47 6.59
CA ILE A 161 -8.20 6.68 5.33
C ILE A 161 -9.53 7.30 5.68
N TYR A 162 -9.74 8.53 5.22
CA TYR A 162 -10.85 9.38 5.63
C TYR A 162 -12.11 9.16 4.80
N ASN A 163 -11.98 8.72 3.54
CA ASN A 163 -13.11 8.49 2.64
C ASN A 163 -13.46 7.00 2.48
N LYS A 164 -13.31 6.23 3.56
CA LYS A 164 -13.47 4.78 3.53
C LYS A 164 -14.88 4.33 3.11
N GLU A 165 -15.94 4.97 3.62
CA GLU A 165 -17.31 4.55 3.28
C GLU A 165 -17.64 4.82 1.81
N GLU A 166 -17.10 5.89 1.24
CA GLU A 166 -17.18 6.18 -0.19
C GLU A 166 -16.49 5.08 -1.02
N LEU A 167 -15.26 4.69 -0.66
CA LEU A 167 -14.52 3.61 -1.31
C LEU A 167 -15.26 2.27 -1.22
N ASN A 168 -15.81 1.96 -0.04
CA ASN A 168 -16.63 0.76 0.19
C ASN A 168 -17.89 0.75 -0.69
N LEU A 169 -18.57 1.90 -0.80
CA LEU A 169 -19.75 2.02 -1.66
C LEU A 169 -19.42 1.83 -3.14
N ARG A 170 -18.29 2.39 -3.62
CA ARG A 170 -17.81 2.16 -5.00
C ARG A 170 -17.59 0.68 -5.28
N TRP A 171 -16.90 -0.02 -4.37
CA TRP A 171 -16.68 -1.45 -4.49
C TRP A 171 -17.99 -2.25 -4.53
N LYS A 172 -18.93 -1.98 -3.60
CA LYS A 172 -20.25 -2.63 -3.60
C LYS A 172 -21.00 -2.41 -4.90
N ASN A 173 -21.02 -1.17 -5.41
CA ASN A 173 -21.65 -0.86 -6.69
C ASN A 173 -21.02 -1.65 -7.84
N PHE A 174 -19.69 -1.64 -7.94
CA PHE A 174 -18.97 -2.41 -8.95
C PHE A 174 -19.27 -3.90 -8.86
N ARG A 175 -19.12 -4.49 -7.67
CA ARG A 175 -19.37 -5.92 -7.41
C ARG A 175 -20.79 -6.34 -7.77
N ASP A 176 -21.79 -5.53 -7.39
CA ASP A 176 -23.20 -5.92 -7.52
C ASP A 176 -23.76 -5.63 -8.93
N ASN A 177 -23.26 -4.59 -9.61
CA ASN A 177 -23.85 -4.07 -10.85
C ASN A 177 -22.98 -4.20 -12.10
N GLU A 178 -21.65 -4.26 -11.96
CA GLU A 178 -20.69 -4.21 -13.07
C GLU A 178 -19.92 -5.53 -13.24
N LEU A 179 -19.44 -6.11 -12.13
CA LEU A 179 -18.59 -7.30 -12.13
C LEU A 179 -19.25 -8.50 -12.84
N LYS A 180 -20.55 -8.70 -12.65
CA LYS A 180 -21.31 -9.80 -13.30
C LYS A 180 -21.44 -9.62 -14.83
N LYS A 181 -21.19 -8.42 -15.35
CA LYS A 181 -21.22 -8.14 -16.79
C LYS A 181 -19.83 -8.23 -17.41
N ASP A 182 -18.79 -8.33 -16.59
CA ASP A 182 -17.41 -8.37 -17.05
C ASP A 182 -17.07 -9.74 -17.69
N PRO A 183 -16.56 -9.77 -18.93
CA PRO A 183 -16.23 -11.01 -19.62
C PRO A 183 -15.16 -11.86 -18.91
N VAL A 184 -14.15 -11.22 -18.30
CA VAL A 184 -13.05 -11.90 -17.62
C VAL A 184 -13.57 -12.56 -16.34
N TYR A 185 -14.37 -11.83 -15.55
CA TYR A 185 -14.99 -12.38 -14.36
C TYR A 185 -15.93 -13.54 -14.70
N ASN A 186 -16.76 -13.41 -15.73
CA ASN A 186 -17.68 -14.48 -16.13
C ASN A 186 -16.95 -15.74 -16.61
N GLN A 187 -15.85 -15.58 -17.35
CA GLN A 187 -14.99 -16.69 -17.72
C GLN A 187 -14.37 -17.35 -16.48
N LEU A 188 -13.81 -16.56 -15.56
CA LEU A 188 -13.22 -17.06 -14.31
C LEU A 188 -14.26 -17.83 -13.48
N PHE A 189 -15.45 -17.26 -13.29
CA PHE A 189 -16.54 -17.91 -12.56
C PHE A 189 -16.95 -19.25 -13.18
N SER A 190 -16.93 -19.37 -14.50
CA SER A 190 -17.28 -20.60 -15.21
C SER A 190 -16.19 -21.68 -15.10
N GLN A 191 -14.92 -21.29 -15.13
CA GLN A 191 -13.77 -22.22 -15.16
C GLN A 191 -13.25 -22.57 -13.76
N ALA A 192 -13.37 -21.64 -12.83
CA ALA A 192 -12.66 -21.60 -11.56
C ALA A 192 -13.52 -20.85 -10.51
N PRO A 193 -14.68 -21.42 -10.11
CA PRO A 193 -15.67 -20.71 -9.30
C PRO A 193 -15.15 -20.30 -7.91
N GLU A 194 -14.29 -21.10 -7.29
CA GLU A 194 -13.67 -20.74 -6.00
C GLU A 194 -12.72 -19.54 -6.15
N GLN A 195 -11.95 -19.48 -7.24
CA GLN A 195 -11.07 -18.34 -7.53
C GLN A 195 -11.86 -17.06 -7.82
N ALA A 196 -13.00 -17.18 -8.52
CA ALA A 196 -13.91 -16.05 -8.72
C ALA A 196 -14.51 -15.55 -7.40
N LYS A 197 -14.87 -16.47 -6.50
CA LYS A 197 -15.33 -16.14 -5.15
C LYS A 197 -14.23 -15.49 -4.32
N ASP A 198 -13.00 -15.95 -4.43
CA ASP A 198 -11.84 -15.37 -3.76
C ASP A 198 -11.56 -13.93 -4.21
N LEU A 199 -11.77 -13.62 -5.48
CA LEU A 199 -11.69 -12.25 -5.99
C LEU A 199 -12.68 -11.33 -5.26
N VAL A 200 -13.94 -11.77 -5.14
CA VAL A 200 -14.98 -11.01 -4.42
C VAL A 200 -14.65 -10.87 -2.94
N ASN A 201 -14.25 -11.97 -2.28
CA ASN A 201 -13.87 -11.96 -0.87
C ASN A 201 -12.68 -11.03 -0.60
N THR A 202 -11.70 -11.02 -1.51
CA THR A 202 -10.51 -10.17 -1.41
C THR A 202 -10.89 -8.71 -1.56
N GLY A 203 -11.74 -8.36 -2.52
CA GLY A 203 -12.26 -7.00 -2.65
C GLY A 203 -13.10 -6.57 -1.45
N ASP A 204 -14.00 -7.43 -0.96
CA ASP A 204 -14.79 -7.15 0.25
C ASP A 204 -13.88 -6.86 1.45
N LYS A 205 -12.80 -7.64 1.62
CA LYS A 205 -11.80 -7.40 2.67
C LYS A 205 -11.04 -6.09 2.46
N GLU A 206 -10.53 -5.85 1.26
CA GLU A 206 -9.78 -4.65 0.89
C GLU A 206 -10.59 -3.38 1.21
N PHE A 207 -11.81 -3.27 0.69
CA PHE A 207 -12.60 -2.04 0.79
C PHE A 207 -13.35 -1.87 2.12
N SER A 208 -13.48 -2.94 2.92
CA SER A 208 -14.10 -2.86 4.26
C SER A 208 -13.12 -2.55 5.39
N SER A 209 -11.81 -2.57 5.13
CA SER A 209 -10.76 -2.47 6.16
C SER A 209 -9.69 -1.46 5.76
N ALA A 210 -9.57 -0.37 6.52
CA ALA A 210 -8.56 0.66 6.24
C ALA A 210 -7.11 0.12 6.26
N PRO A 211 -6.72 -0.75 7.22
CA PRO A 211 -5.40 -1.38 7.19
C PRO A 211 -5.16 -2.28 5.97
N ASP A 212 -6.17 -3.02 5.51
CA ASP A 212 -6.03 -3.88 4.33
C ASP A 212 -5.99 -3.04 3.05
N PHE A 213 -6.81 -1.98 2.96
CA PHE A 213 -6.76 -1.02 1.86
C PHE A 213 -5.39 -0.33 1.76
N ALA A 214 -4.86 0.15 2.89
CA ALA A 214 -3.53 0.74 2.97
C ALA A 214 -2.44 -0.21 2.46
N LYS A 215 -2.48 -1.48 2.87
CA LYS A 215 -1.56 -2.52 2.38
C LYS A 215 -1.72 -2.79 0.88
N THR A 216 -2.94 -2.69 0.34
CA THR A 216 -3.15 -2.84 -1.10
C THR A 216 -2.64 -1.64 -1.88
N LEU A 217 -2.91 -0.41 -1.43
CA LEU A 217 -2.32 0.80 -2.02
C LEU A 217 -0.79 0.73 -2.02
N ASP A 218 -0.19 0.24 -0.94
CA ASP A 218 1.26 0.14 -0.81
C ASP A 218 1.93 -0.81 -1.82
N LYS A 219 1.16 -1.67 -2.49
CA LYS A 219 1.64 -2.54 -3.57
C LYS A 219 1.69 -1.82 -4.92
N ASN A 220 0.93 -0.73 -5.09
CA ASN A 220 1.02 0.10 -6.29
C ASN A 220 2.28 0.99 -6.18
N LEU A 221 3.14 0.95 -7.21
CA LEU A 221 4.44 1.62 -7.19
C LEU A 221 4.34 3.16 -7.07
N PHE A 222 3.26 3.77 -7.54
CA PHE A 222 3.00 5.20 -7.32
C PHE A 222 2.97 5.50 -5.82
N PHE A 223 2.04 4.85 -5.11
CA PHE A 223 1.82 5.04 -3.68
C PHE A 223 3.03 4.55 -2.89
N HIS A 224 3.63 3.44 -3.30
CA HIS A 224 4.80 2.87 -2.67
C HIS A 224 5.94 3.89 -2.61
N ILE A 225 6.32 4.49 -3.75
CA ILE A 225 7.41 5.48 -3.80
C ILE A 225 6.99 6.76 -3.09
N MET A 226 5.77 7.26 -3.34
CA MET A 226 5.28 8.51 -2.81
C MET A 226 5.26 8.53 -1.27
N PHE A 227 4.78 7.46 -0.61
CA PHE A 227 4.74 7.43 0.85
C PHE A 227 6.13 7.50 1.48
N ARG A 228 7.14 6.90 0.84
CA ARG A 228 8.54 6.95 1.30
C ARG A 228 9.16 8.32 1.00
N ALA A 229 8.85 8.90 -0.16
CA ALA A 229 9.33 10.22 -0.55
C ALA A 229 8.88 11.30 0.45
N PHE A 230 7.63 11.27 0.91
CA PHE A 230 7.11 12.23 1.89
C PHE A 230 7.79 12.16 3.27
N GLN A 231 8.47 11.06 3.59
CA GLN A 231 9.26 10.97 4.81
C GLN A 231 10.67 11.56 4.67
N GLY A 232 11.16 11.76 3.43
CA GLY A 232 12.50 12.27 3.14
C GLY A 232 13.61 11.65 4.01
N GLY A 233 14.33 12.53 4.72
CA GLY A 233 15.41 12.17 5.64
C GLY A 233 15.00 11.28 6.83
N ASP A 234 13.74 11.33 7.25
CA ASP A 234 13.24 10.61 8.43
C ASP A 234 12.84 9.15 8.15
N LEU A 235 12.72 8.77 6.87
CA LEU A 235 12.42 7.38 6.52
C LEU A 235 13.48 6.43 7.08
N LYS A 236 13.06 5.46 7.87
CA LYS A 236 13.92 4.40 8.40
C LYS A 236 13.98 3.21 7.46
N ASP A 237 15.00 2.37 7.65
CA ASP A 237 15.05 1.03 7.06
C ASP A 237 13.79 0.24 7.46
N PHE A 238 13.32 -0.63 6.56
CA PHE A 238 12.07 -1.35 6.74
C PHE A 238 12.09 -2.73 6.12
N ASP A 239 11.20 -3.60 6.57
CA ASP A 239 11.01 -4.93 6.01
C ASP A 239 9.79 -4.94 5.07
N LEU A 240 9.99 -5.51 3.88
CA LEU A 240 8.95 -5.75 2.89
C LEU A 240 8.64 -7.25 2.84
N ASN A 241 7.37 -7.58 2.98
CA ASN A 241 6.85 -8.94 2.86
C ASN A 241 5.89 -9.01 1.68
N GLN A 242 6.22 -9.82 0.67
CA GLN A 242 5.39 -9.98 -0.52
C GLN A 242 5.33 -11.44 -0.96
N MET A 243 4.29 -11.80 -1.69
CA MET A 243 4.25 -13.11 -2.33
C MET A 243 5.14 -13.10 -3.58
N SER A 244 5.83 -14.20 -3.81
CA SER A 244 6.57 -14.47 -5.03
C SER A 244 5.63 -14.46 -6.24
N GLN A 245 6.08 -13.85 -7.33
CA GLN A 245 5.39 -13.83 -8.61
C GLN A 245 5.76 -15.05 -9.47
N VAL A 246 6.92 -15.66 -9.20
CA VAL A 246 7.42 -16.83 -9.93
C VAL A 246 6.98 -18.15 -9.26
N PHE A 247 6.84 -18.19 -7.94
CA PHE A 247 6.50 -19.40 -7.21
C PHE A 247 5.23 -19.20 -6.36
N PRO A 248 4.17 -20.00 -6.58
CA PRO A 248 2.95 -19.88 -5.80
C PRO A 248 3.20 -20.16 -4.31
N ASN A 249 2.53 -19.43 -3.44
CA ASN A 249 2.57 -19.62 -1.97
C ASN A 249 3.96 -19.45 -1.32
N ILE A 250 4.93 -18.83 -2.00
CA ILE A 250 6.21 -18.45 -1.41
C ILE A 250 6.14 -17.00 -0.95
N GLN A 251 6.47 -16.75 0.32
CA GLN A 251 6.60 -15.39 0.86
C GLN A 251 8.06 -14.95 0.82
N LEU A 252 8.30 -13.81 0.18
CA LEU A 252 9.58 -13.13 0.10
C LEU A 252 9.68 -12.13 1.26
N HIS A 253 10.74 -12.28 2.06
CA HIS A 253 11.08 -11.37 3.14
C HIS A 253 12.30 -10.56 2.72
N THR A 254 12.13 -9.26 2.52
CA THR A 254 13.19 -8.37 2.02
C THR A 254 13.46 -7.27 3.02
N HIS A 255 14.70 -7.13 3.46
CA HIS A 255 15.12 -5.97 4.26
C HIS A 255 15.56 -4.84 3.33
N VAL A 256 14.96 -3.67 3.45
CA VAL A 256 15.21 -2.51 2.60
C VAL A 256 16.00 -1.46 3.37
N VAL A 257 17.17 -1.13 2.83
CA VAL A 257 18.06 -0.11 3.37
C VAL A 257 17.91 1.18 2.59
N LYS A 258 17.72 2.30 3.29
CA LYS A 258 17.73 3.65 2.71
C LYS A 258 19.14 4.24 2.77
N SER A 259 19.55 4.90 1.69
CA SER A 259 20.78 5.68 1.64
C SER A 259 20.55 7.03 0.95
N LEU A 260 21.15 8.09 1.49
CA LEU A 260 21.29 9.38 0.79
C LEU A 260 22.41 9.24 -0.24
N VAL A 261 22.10 9.51 -1.50
CA VAL A 261 23.04 9.38 -2.63
C VAL A 261 23.70 10.73 -2.92
N ARG A 262 22.90 11.79 -2.94
CA ARG A 262 23.35 13.16 -3.20
C ARG A 262 22.42 14.13 -2.48
N GLU A 263 22.99 15.23 -2.04
CA GLU A 263 22.28 16.37 -1.50
C GLU A 263 22.90 17.64 -2.07
N ASP A 264 22.06 18.56 -2.53
CA ASP A 264 22.44 19.92 -2.92
C ASP A 264 21.46 20.92 -2.28
N ASP A 265 21.53 22.20 -2.64
CA ASP A 265 20.72 23.26 -2.01
C ASP A 265 19.22 23.11 -2.32
N GLU A 266 18.86 22.45 -3.43
CA GLU A 266 17.47 22.36 -3.90
C GLU A 266 16.86 20.96 -3.69
N VAL A 267 17.68 19.90 -3.80
CA VAL A 267 17.17 18.53 -3.83
C VAL A 267 17.96 17.56 -2.95
N GLU A 268 17.27 16.48 -2.58
CA GLU A 268 17.84 15.29 -1.97
C GLU A 268 17.53 14.06 -2.82
N VAL A 269 18.56 13.26 -3.10
CA VAL A 269 18.45 12.03 -3.88
C VAL A 269 18.65 10.84 -2.97
N TYR A 270 17.62 10.00 -2.86
CA TYR A 270 17.63 8.80 -2.04
C TYR A 270 17.64 7.53 -2.88
N ARG A 271 18.18 6.47 -2.28
CA ARG A 271 18.19 5.13 -2.83
C ARG A 271 17.73 4.11 -1.80
N LEU A 272 16.80 3.26 -2.20
CA LEU A 272 16.33 2.08 -1.49
C LEU A 272 16.90 0.84 -2.15
N VAL A 273 17.55 -0.03 -1.36
CA VAL A 273 18.06 -1.32 -1.84
C VAL A 273 17.54 -2.43 -0.94
N GLY A 274 16.84 -3.39 -1.55
CA GLY A 274 16.32 -4.56 -0.85
C GLY A 274 17.28 -5.74 -0.90
N SER A 275 17.42 -6.42 0.23
CA SER A 275 18.16 -7.68 0.37
C SER A 275 17.20 -8.78 0.81
N LEU A 276 17.06 -9.81 -0.04
CA LEU A 276 16.21 -10.96 0.24
C LEU A 276 16.81 -11.84 1.35
N ASP A 277 16.03 -12.16 2.37
CA ASP A 277 16.40 -13.12 3.41
C ASP A 277 16.23 -14.56 2.90
N LYS A 278 17.30 -15.07 2.27
CA LYS A 278 17.34 -16.42 1.70
C LYS A 278 17.17 -17.52 2.76
N ASN A 279 17.41 -17.24 4.04
CA ASN A 279 17.26 -18.24 5.11
C ASN A 279 15.80 -18.59 5.39
N LYS A 280 14.86 -17.71 5.01
CA LYS A 280 13.42 -17.93 5.14
C LYS A 280 12.79 -18.68 3.97
N ILE A 281 13.60 -19.08 2.99
CA ILE A 281 13.14 -19.75 1.77
C ILE A 281 13.87 -21.07 1.60
N SER A 282 13.12 -22.17 1.46
CA SER A 282 13.70 -23.48 1.24
C SER A 282 14.14 -23.65 -0.21
N ALA A 283 15.45 -23.66 -0.46
CA ALA A 283 16.02 -23.88 -1.79
C ALA A 283 15.51 -25.19 -2.43
N GLY A 284 15.45 -26.28 -1.66
CA GLY A 284 14.93 -27.56 -2.17
C GLY A 284 13.42 -27.55 -2.45
N ALA A 285 12.64 -26.70 -1.79
CA ALA A 285 11.23 -26.50 -2.13
C ALA A 285 11.09 -25.73 -3.46
N LEU A 286 11.88 -24.66 -3.64
CA LEU A 286 11.91 -23.90 -4.89
C LEU A 286 12.32 -24.78 -6.07
N GLU A 287 13.35 -25.60 -5.90
CA GLU A 287 13.82 -26.52 -6.95
C GLU A 287 12.73 -27.52 -7.35
N LYS A 288 12.01 -28.11 -6.39
CA LYS A 288 10.88 -29.01 -6.68
C LYS A 288 9.77 -28.30 -7.45
N MET A 289 9.36 -27.13 -6.99
CA MET A 289 8.35 -26.32 -7.67
C MET A 289 8.80 -25.93 -9.08
N TYR A 290 10.09 -25.63 -9.26
CA TYR A 290 10.66 -25.33 -10.56
C TYR A 290 10.62 -26.54 -11.50
N ASP A 291 11.00 -27.71 -11.00
CA ASP A 291 10.98 -28.95 -11.75
C ASP A 291 9.57 -29.35 -12.20
N GLU A 292 8.55 -28.99 -11.42
CA GLU A 292 7.13 -29.22 -11.74
C GLU A 292 6.57 -28.17 -12.72
N ILE A 293 6.80 -26.89 -12.47
CA ILE A 293 6.13 -25.78 -13.19
C ILE A 293 6.88 -25.40 -14.47
N TYR A 294 8.21 -25.29 -14.40
CA TYR A 294 9.01 -24.60 -15.41
C TYR A 294 9.87 -25.54 -16.24
N LYS A 295 10.56 -26.51 -15.62
CA LYS A 295 11.45 -27.45 -16.31
C LYS A 295 10.82 -28.21 -17.48
N PRO A 296 9.53 -28.61 -17.47
CA PRO A 296 8.92 -29.26 -18.62
C PRO A 296 8.90 -28.37 -19.87
N MET A 297 8.85 -27.06 -19.72
CA MET A 297 8.87 -26.09 -20.81
C MET A 297 10.29 -25.57 -21.11
N ILE A 298 11.04 -25.19 -20.08
CA ILE A 298 12.37 -24.56 -20.20
C ILE A 298 13.48 -25.58 -20.51
N LYS A 299 13.28 -26.86 -20.13
CA LYS A 299 14.20 -28.00 -20.30
C LYS A 299 15.50 -27.96 -19.49
N TYR A 300 15.93 -26.79 -19.01
CA TYR A 300 17.08 -26.65 -18.13
C TYR A 300 16.72 -26.84 -16.66
N SER A 301 17.65 -27.40 -15.88
CA SER A 301 17.51 -27.56 -14.43
C SER A 301 17.50 -26.21 -13.70
N PHE A 302 17.00 -26.23 -12.46
CA PHE A 302 17.08 -25.10 -11.55
C PHE A 302 18.53 -24.64 -11.35
N THR A 303 18.72 -23.33 -11.19
CA THR A 303 20.03 -22.71 -10.97
C THR A 303 20.08 -22.03 -9.61
N GLU A 304 19.60 -20.79 -9.53
CA GLU A 304 19.54 -19.99 -8.32
C GLU A 304 18.36 -19.04 -8.42
N PHE A 305 17.63 -18.93 -7.31
CA PHE A 305 16.60 -17.92 -7.13
C PHE A 305 17.21 -16.59 -6.67
N ASP A 306 16.88 -15.51 -7.38
CA ASP A 306 17.37 -14.17 -7.11
C ASP A 306 16.24 -13.15 -7.17
N TYR A 307 16.36 -12.10 -6.35
CA TYR A 307 15.36 -11.05 -6.22
C TYR A 307 16.05 -9.69 -6.12
N ILE A 308 15.65 -8.77 -6.98
CA ILE A 308 16.14 -7.40 -7.04
C ILE A 308 15.01 -6.49 -6.60
N TYR A 309 15.31 -5.60 -5.66
CA TYR A 309 14.48 -4.47 -5.31
C TYR A 309 15.38 -3.24 -5.22
N ARG A 310 15.20 -2.29 -6.14
CA ARG A 310 15.96 -1.04 -6.18
C ARG A 310 15.04 0.11 -6.55
N ILE A 311 15.07 1.17 -5.77
CA ILE A 311 14.34 2.41 -6.05
C ILE A 311 15.30 3.58 -5.84
N ASN A 312 15.35 4.52 -6.78
CA ASN A 312 15.98 5.81 -6.58
C ASN A 312 14.92 6.89 -6.76
N TYR A 313 14.94 7.92 -5.92
CA TYR A 313 14.00 9.03 -6.03
C TYR A 313 14.62 10.34 -5.57
N THR A 314 14.12 11.43 -6.12
CA THR A 314 14.58 12.79 -5.85
C THR A 314 13.43 13.59 -5.24
N ILE A 315 13.68 14.26 -4.12
CA ILE A 315 12.72 15.15 -3.47
C ILE A 315 13.21 16.60 -3.50
N GLU A 316 12.27 17.53 -3.63
CA GLU A 316 12.52 18.98 -3.52
C GLU A 316 12.54 19.39 -2.05
N LYS A 317 13.64 19.99 -1.57
CA LYS A 317 13.79 20.39 -0.15
C LYS A 317 12.74 21.39 0.31
N LYS A 318 12.37 22.33 -0.55
CA LYS A 318 11.44 23.42 -0.21
C LYS A 318 10.02 22.92 0.06
N SER A 319 9.55 21.97 -0.74
CA SER A 319 8.16 21.49 -0.69
C SER A 319 8.02 20.10 -0.08
N GLY A 320 9.10 19.31 -0.01
CA GLY A 320 9.07 17.90 0.35
C GLY A 320 8.48 17.00 -0.73
N PHE A 321 8.13 17.52 -1.91
CA PHE A 321 7.52 16.73 -2.96
C PHE A 321 8.54 15.91 -3.75
N LEU A 322 8.09 14.72 -4.15
CA LEU A 322 8.76 13.89 -5.13
C LEU A 322 8.86 14.66 -6.47
N LEU A 323 10.06 14.77 -7.02
CA LEU A 323 10.29 15.32 -8.35
C LEU A 323 10.33 14.21 -9.40
N GLU A 324 11.07 13.16 -9.12
CA GLU A 324 11.17 11.99 -9.98
C GLU A 324 11.59 10.75 -9.19
N GLY A 325 11.30 9.57 -9.74
CA GLY A 325 11.73 8.31 -9.18
C GLY A 325 11.79 7.21 -10.23
N ARG A 326 12.70 6.26 -10.02
CA ARG A 326 12.86 5.05 -10.82
C ARG A 326 12.93 3.82 -9.93
N ALA A 327 12.08 2.85 -10.17
CA ALA A 327 12.14 1.53 -9.56
C ALA A 327 12.53 0.46 -10.59
N ALA A 328 13.31 -0.52 -10.13
CA ALA A 328 13.62 -1.76 -10.83
C ALA A 328 13.43 -2.90 -9.83
N ILE A 329 12.41 -3.71 -10.05
CA ILE A 329 12.07 -4.87 -9.24
C ILE A 329 12.11 -6.09 -10.15
N SER A 330 12.81 -7.13 -9.74
CA SER A 330 12.90 -8.35 -10.55
C SER A 330 12.96 -9.59 -9.69
N GLU A 331 12.31 -10.65 -10.16
CA GLU A 331 12.39 -11.98 -9.60
C GLU A 331 12.84 -12.94 -10.70
N LYS A 332 13.85 -13.77 -10.42
CA LYS A 332 14.42 -14.65 -11.43
C LYS A 332 14.93 -15.98 -10.90
N ILE A 333 14.80 -17.00 -11.74
CA ILE A 333 15.65 -18.18 -11.71
C ILE A 333 16.77 -17.92 -12.71
N LYS A 334 18.00 -17.69 -12.23
CA LYS A 334 19.13 -17.21 -13.04
C LYS A 334 19.27 -18.03 -14.33
N ASN A 335 19.38 -17.35 -15.47
CA ASN A 335 19.50 -17.94 -16.82
C ASN A 335 18.26 -18.67 -17.36
N ASN A 336 17.19 -18.84 -16.57
CA ASN A 336 16.04 -19.66 -16.97
C ASN A 336 14.77 -18.83 -17.14
N TYR A 337 14.42 -18.03 -16.14
CA TYR A 337 13.18 -17.26 -16.14
C TYR A 337 13.33 -15.98 -15.33
N GLU A 338 12.80 -14.87 -15.84
CA GLU A 338 12.82 -13.57 -15.17
C GLU A 338 11.48 -12.87 -15.35
N ILE A 339 10.98 -12.30 -14.27
CA ILE A 339 9.96 -11.25 -14.28
C ILE A 339 10.65 -9.95 -13.85
N LEU A 340 10.44 -8.89 -14.62
CA LEU A 340 11.02 -7.57 -14.40
C LEU A 340 9.90 -6.53 -14.44
N THR A 341 9.87 -5.67 -13.43
CA THR A 341 9.09 -4.43 -13.40
C THR A 341 10.05 -3.26 -13.33
N GLU A 342 10.01 -2.40 -14.33
CA GLU A 342 10.59 -1.06 -14.28
C GLU A 342 9.48 -0.03 -14.14
N TYR A 343 9.72 1.01 -13.35
CA TYR A 343 8.73 2.06 -13.12
C TYR A 343 9.41 3.40 -13.03
N ASN A 344 8.91 4.37 -13.77
CA ASN A 344 9.33 5.77 -13.72
C ASN A 344 8.15 6.62 -13.25
N ILE A 345 8.40 7.56 -12.35
CA ILE A 345 7.47 8.58 -11.91
C ILE A 345 8.13 9.94 -12.06
N LYS A 346 7.41 10.93 -12.59
CA LYS A 346 7.90 12.29 -12.76
C LYS A 346 6.82 13.30 -12.44
N ARG A 347 7.16 14.30 -11.63
CA ARG A 347 6.33 15.49 -11.42
C ARG A 347 6.38 16.35 -12.67
N VAL A 348 5.22 16.79 -13.12
CA VAL A 348 5.05 17.67 -14.28
C VAL A 348 4.27 18.92 -13.87
N GLU A 349 4.26 19.91 -14.75
CA GLU A 349 3.46 21.12 -14.56
C GLU A 349 1.98 20.78 -14.37
N LEU A 350 1.35 21.54 -13.47
CA LEU A 350 0.02 21.25 -12.94
C LEU A 350 -1.10 21.46 -13.93
#